data_AF-A0A9W8GQZ6-F1
#
_entry.id   AF-A0A9W8GQZ6-F1
#
_cell.length_a   1.000
_cell.length_b   1.000
_cell.length_c   1.000
_cell.angle_alpha   90.00
_cell.angle_beta   90.00
_cell.angle_gamma   90.00
#
_symmetry.space_group_name_H-M   'P 1'
#
loop_
_entity.id
_entity.type
_entity.pdbx_description
1 polymer ?
#
loop_
_entity_poly.entity_id
_entity_poly.type
_entity_poly.pdbx_seq_one_letter_code
_entity_poly.pdbx_strand_id
1 'polypeptide(L)'
;MVGIEPSQDSLKWGSLKSQNITFGEAVNMTPDFDAQFDGLFGMAFPSLSSAGLEPPFFTFARQRLLNVNQFSFTLGESGGRLDLGKVPGSAADDQVTWVKLVKPQFWAVNVQSIEVELRHPTLINLAGTATEARQQKRQSIRVPESGKINLNVKGVGLFDSGTTTILCPSAMATNINRLIGATDNGLHVDCSASTTGPTFHFTIGDGSSGDRIVIPVSPHQYILGDGNPSHG
;
A
#
# COMPACT_ATOMS: atom_id res chain seq x y z
N MET A 1 17.06 0.63 15.78
CA MET A 1 17.96 1.44 14.94
C MET A 1 18.94 0.50 14.30
N VAL A 2 19.01 0.50 12.97
CA VAL A 2 20.02 -0.24 12.22
C VAL A 2 21.16 0.73 11.92
N GLY A 3 22.36 0.42 12.41
CA GLY A 3 23.57 1.10 11.97
C GLY A 3 24.04 0.48 10.67
N ILE A 4 24.36 1.29 9.67
CA ILE A 4 24.89 0.81 8.39
C ILE A 4 26.24 1.44 8.06
N GLU A 5 27.15 0.65 7.49
CA GLU A 5 28.39 1.13 6.88
C GLU A 5 28.34 0.97 5.34
N PRO A 6 28.70 2.00 4.57
CA PRO A 6 28.70 1.90 3.10
C PRO A 6 29.75 0.94 2.57
N SER A 7 29.30 0.06 1.68
CA SER A 7 30.14 -0.88 0.94
C SER A 7 29.77 -0.93 -0.54
N GLN A 8 30.64 -1.57 -1.33
CA GLN A 8 30.46 -1.74 -2.75
C GLN A 8 30.90 -3.12 -3.20
N ASP A 9 30.08 -3.78 -4.01
CA ASP A 9 30.42 -5.08 -4.60
C ASP A 9 29.65 -5.30 -5.91
N SER A 10 29.78 -6.50 -6.47
CA SER A 10 29.02 -6.99 -7.60
C SER A 10 27.71 -7.61 -7.14
N LEU A 11 26.62 -7.31 -7.84
CA LEU A 11 25.31 -7.90 -7.60
C LEU A 11 24.88 -8.74 -8.81
N LYS A 12 24.33 -9.92 -8.52
CA LYS A 12 23.60 -10.73 -9.50
C LYS A 12 22.12 -10.79 -9.11
N TRP A 13 21.23 -10.42 -10.03
CA TRP A 13 19.78 -10.51 -9.87
C TRP A 13 19.18 -11.28 -11.06
N GLY A 14 18.79 -12.54 -10.84
CA GLY A 14 18.39 -13.42 -11.95
C GLY A 14 19.51 -13.53 -13.00
N SER A 15 19.23 -13.09 -14.23
CA SER A 15 20.23 -13.00 -15.31
C SER A 15 21.04 -11.70 -15.32
N LEU A 16 20.61 -10.67 -14.59
CA LEU A 16 21.32 -9.39 -14.49
C LEU A 16 22.58 -9.54 -13.64
N LYS A 17 23.66 -8.92 -14.09
CA LYS A 17 24.92 -8.80 -13.34
C LYS A 17 25.42 -7.38 -13.46
N SER A 18 25.73 -6.76 -12.33
CA SER A 18 26.30 -5.41 -12.27
C SER A 18 27.49 -5.41 -11.32
N GLN A 19 28.49 -4.62 -11.66
CA GLN A 19 29.59 -4.29 -10.77
C GLN A 19 29.34 -2.91 -10.14
N ASN A 20 30.03 -2.63 -9.04
CA ASN A 20 30.00 -1.33 -8.37
C ASN A 20 28.60 -0.96 -7.81
N ILE A 21 27.83 -1.94 -7.35
CA ILE A 21 26.60 -1.69 -6.59
C ILE A 21 26.98 -1.24 -5.19
N THR A 22 26.48 -0.08 -4.78
CA THR A 22 26.59 0.38 -3.40
C THR A 22 25.48 -0.20 -2.54
N PHE A 23 25.80 -0.61 -1.32
CA PHE A 23 24.84 -1.09 -0.33
C PHE A 23 25.34 -0.77 1.09
N GLY A 24 24.45 -0.84 2.08
CA GLY A 24 24.82 -0.67 3.48
C GLY A 24 24.96 -2.02 4.17
N GLU A 25 26.11 -2.27 4.79
CA GLU A 25 26.33 -3.41 5.69
C GLU A 25 25.75 -3.09 7.06
N ALA A 26 24.88 -3.94 7.59
CA ALA A 26 24.34 -3.76 8.92
C ALA A 26 25.43 -4.07 9.97
N VAL A 27 25.85 -3.05 10.73
CA VAL A 27 26.86 -3.18 11.81
C VAL A 27 26.24 -3.23 13.20
N ASN A 28 24.99 -2.79 13.32
CA ASN A 28 24.18 -2.94 14.53
C ASN A 28 22.71 -3.07 14.12
N MET A 29 21.96 -3.90 14.82
CA MET A 29 20.56 -4.18 14.50
C MET A 29 19.72 -4.30 15.77
N THR A 30 18.54 -3.69 15.78
CA THR A 30 17.60 -3.87 16.89
C THR A 30 16.90 -5.22 16.82
N PRO A 31 16.48 -5.79 17.97
CA PRO A 31 15.78 -7.08 18.01
C PRO A 31 14.52 -7.16 17.13
N ASP A 32 13.92 -6.01 16.82
CA ASP A 32 12.73 -5.91 15.95
C ASP A 32 12.96 -6.40 14.50
N PHE A 33 14.21 -6.68 14.12
CA PHE A 33 14.56 -7.31 12.84
C PHE A 33 14.70 -8.85 12.96
N ASP A 34 13.91 -9.47 13.85
CA ASP A 34 13.69 -10.92 13.82
C ASP A 34 12.76 -11.26 12.63
N ALA A 35 13.33 -11.18 11.43
CA ALA A 35 12.64 -11.38 10.17
C ALA A 35 13.08 -12.67 9.49
N GLN A 36 12.22 -13.24 8.65
CA GLN A 36 12.56 -14.39 7.82
C GLN A 36 13.46 -14.04 6.62
N PHE A 37 13.96 -12.80 6.54
CA PHE A 37 14.80 -12.29 5.46
C PHE A 37 16.10 -11.70 6.00
N ASP A 38 17.17 -11.78 5.20
CA ASP A 38 18.51 -11.34 5.60
C ASP A 38 18.77 -9.83 5.39
N GLY A 39 17.93 -9.17 4.60
CA GLY A 39 18.10 -7.74 4.32
C GLY A 39 16.99 -7.14 3.47
N LEU A 40 17.13 -5.84 3.19
CA LEU A 40 16.15 -5.06 2.43
C LEU A 40 16.74 -4.61 1.10
N PHE A 41 15.97 -4.81 0.03
CA PHE A 41 16.30 -4.32 -1.30
C PHE A 41 15.47 -3.05 -1.59
N GLY A 42 16.03 -1.88 -1.28
CA GLY A 42 15.33 -0.60 -1.42
C GLY A 42 14.98 -0.27 -2.88
N MET A 43 13.71 0.04 -3.14
CA MET A 43 13.18 0.33 -4.48
C MET A 43 12.74 1.79 -4.66
N ALA A 44 12.78 2.61 -3.61
CA ALA A 44 12.45 4.03 -3.68
C ALA A 44 13.59 4.86 -4.31
N PHE A 45 13.37 6.16 -4.52
CA PHE A 45 14.32 7.02 -5.22
C PHE A 45 15.60 7.26 -4.39
N PRO A 46 16.77 7.53 -5.04
CA PRO A 46 18.03 7.77 -4.35
C PRO A 46 17.97 8.88 -3.29
N SER A 47 17.07 9.86 -3.46
CA SER A 47 16.86 10.96 -2.53
C SER A 47 16.34 10.53 -1.14
N LEU A 48 15.88 9.29 -0.97
CA LEU A 48 15.47 8.72 0.31
C LEU A 48 16.52 7.81 0.96
N SER A 49 17.68 7.62 0.33
CA SER A 49 18.74 6.80 0.89
C SER A 49 19.37 7.50 2.09
N SER A 50 19.27 6.89 3.28
CA SER A 50 19.78 7.45 4.53
C SER A 50 21.30 7.65 4.52
N ALA A 51 22.03 6.76 3.83
CA ALA A 51 23.48 6.85 3.64
C ALA A 51 23.87 7.48 2.29
N GLY A 52 22.91 8.03 1.53
CA GLY A 52 23.17 8.63 0.21
C GLY A 52 23.61 7.62 -0.86
N LEU A 53 23.46 6.32 -0.60
CA LEU A 53 23.82 5.25 -1.53
C LEU A 53 22.76 5.10 -2.62
N GLU A 54 23.20 4.90 -3.86
CA GLU A 54 22.31 4.69 -5.00
C GLU A 54 21.64 3.31 -4.88
N PRO A 55 20.30 3.20 -4.86
CA PRO A 55 19.64 1.92 -4.79
C PRO A 55 19.92 1.07 -6.05
N PRO A 56 20.09 -0.26 -5.95
CA PRO A 56 20.65 -1.05 -7.04
C PRO A 56 19.86 -1.00 -8.36
N PHE A 57 18.53 -0.84 -8.30
CA PHE A 57 17.70 -0.65 -9.50
C PHE A 57 18.17 0.53 -10.37
N PHE A 58 18.53 1.66 -9.74
CA PHE A 58 19.01 2.85 -10.43
C PHE A 58 20.39 2.62 -11.04
N THR A 59 21.24 1.85 -10.37
CA THR A 59 22.54 1.46 -10.95
C THR A 59 22.37 0.55 -12.17
N PHE A 60 21.46 -0.43 -12.12
CA PHE A 60 21.14 -1.25 -13.31
C PHE A 60 20.64 -0.40 -14.49
N ALA A 61 19.75 0.56 -14.22
CA ALA A 61 19.23 1.49 -15.23
C ALA A 61 20.34 2.37 -15.82
N ARG A 62 21.19 2.97 -14.96
CA ARG A 62 22.31 3.83 -15.36
C ARG A 62 23.36 3.08 -16.18
N GLN A 63 23.63 1.82 -15.84
CA GLN A 63 24.53 0.94 -16.58
C GLN A 63 23.89 0.34 -17.85
N ARG A 64 22.63 0.70 -18.16
CA ARG A 64 21.88 0.21 -19.35
C ARG A 64 21.76 -1.32 -19.39
N LEU A 65 21.59 -1.94 -18.23
CA LEU A 65 21.42 -3.40 -18.09
C LEU A 65 19.96 -3.84 -18.17
N LEU A 66 19.01 -2.89 -18.15
CA LEU A 66 17.58 -3.15 -18.23
C LEU A 66 17.07 -2.89 -19.66
N ASN A 67 16.17 -3.73 -20.16
CA ASN A 67 15.53 -3.48 -21.46
C ASN A 67 14.62 -2.24 -21.41
N VAL A 68 13.96 -2.03 -20.27
CA VAL A 68 13.19 -0.82 -19.95
C VAL A 68 13.49 -0.38 -18.52
N ASN A 69 13.54 0.91 -18.23
CA ASN A 69 13.82 1.42 -16.87
C ASN A 69 12.56 1.34 -15.98
N GLN A 70 12.04 0.13 -15.80
CA GLN A 70 10.84 -0.17 -15.04
C GLN A 70 11.04 -1.45 -14.22
N PHE A 71 10.27 -1.57 -13.15
CA PHE A 71 10.11 -2.82 -12.41
C PHE A 71 8.63 -3.03 -12.09
N SER A 72 8.26 -4.27 -11.80
CA SER A 72 6.90 -4.61 -11.38
C SER A 72 6.91 -5.68 -10.30
N PHE A 73 5.87 -5.64 -9.46
CA PHE A 73 5.58 -6.67 -8.48
C PHE A 73 4.32 -7.43 -8.90
N THR A 74 4.37 -8.75 -8.73
CA THR A 74 3.18 -9.60 -8.64
C THR A 74 3.21 -10.23 -7.27
N LEU A 75 2.16 -10.04 -6.47
CA LEU A 75 2.02 -10.61 -5.14
C LEU A 75 0.72 -11.43 -5.11
N GLY A 76 0.80 -12.66 -4.65
CA GLY A 76 -0.36 -13.55 -4.52
C GLY A 76 -0.21 -14.47 -3.31
N GLU A 77 -1.23 -15.28 -3.06
CA GLU A 77 -1.30 -16.16 -1.88
C GLU A 77 -0.16 -17.19 -1.83
N SER A 78 0.31 -17.65 -2.98
CA SER A 78 1.36 -18.67 -3.10
C SER A 78 2.76 -18.10 -3.33
N GLY A 79 2.94 -16.78 -3.27
CA GLY A 79 4.23 -16.12 -3.39
C GLY A 79 4.21 -14.83 -4.18
N GLY A 80 5.39 -14.35 -4.55
CA GLY A 80 5.54 -13.12 -5.30
C GLY A 80 6.66 -13.16 -6.32
N ARG A 81 6.62 -12.23 -7.27
CA ARG A 81 7.63 -12.02 -8.30
C ARG A 81 7.98 -10.55 -8.40
N LEU A 82 9.27 -10.24 -8.44
CA LEU A 82 9.80 -8.93 -8.79
C LEU A 82 10.52 -9.04 -10.14
N ASP A 83 9.97 -8.39 -11.16
CA ASP A 83 10.58 -8.28 -12.48
C ASP A 83 11.33 -6.96 -12.59
N LEU A 84 12.61 -7.01 -12.94
CA LEU A 84 13.43 -5.83 -13.26
C LEU A 84 13.61 -5.77 -14.79
N GLY A 85 13.33 -4.61 -15.38
CA GLY A 85 13.61 -4.39 -16.79
C GLY A 85 12.61 -4.96 -17.78
N LYS A 86 11.39 -5.27 -17.34
CA LYS A 86 10.30 -5.80 -18.18
C LYS A 86 9.12 -4.84 -18.20
N VAL A 87 8.42 -4.80 -19.33
CA VAL A 87 7.16 -4.05 -19.46
C VAL A 87 6.05 -4.88 -18.81
N PRO A 88 5.36 -4.38 -17.77
CA PRO A 88 4.13 -5.01 -17.30
C PRO A 88 3.08 -4.89 -18.42
N GLY A 89 2.26 -5.91 -18.67
CA GLY A 89 1.25 -5.82 -19.72
C GLY A 89 1.43 -6.68 -20.97
N SER A 90 2.48 -7.52 -21.07
CA SER A 90 2.76 -8.24 -22.33
C SER A 90 1.83 -9.42 -22.63
N ALA A 91 0.96 -9.80 -21.68
CA ALA A 91 -0.12 -10.75 -21.90
C ALA A 91 -1.42 -10.01 -22.27
N ALA A 92 -2.28 -10.64 -23.07
CA ALA A 92 -3.45 -10.00 -23.69
C ALA A 92 -4.48 -9.41 -22.70
N ASP A 93 -4.42 -9.78 -21.42
CA ASP A 93 -5.37 -9.36 -20.36
C ASP A 93 -4.79 -8.40 -19.32
N ASP A 94 -3.51 -8.02 -19.41
CA ASP A 94 -2.85 -7.14 -18.43
C ASP A 94 -3.05 -5.65 -18.80
N GLN A 95 -4.21 -5.08 -18.48
CA GLN A 95 -4.42 -3.64 -18.63
C GLN A 95 -3.62 -2.86 -17.58
N VAL A 96 -2.63 -2.09 -18.02
CA VAL A 96 -1.84 -1.19 -17.16
C VAL A 96 -2.41 0.22 -17.23
N THR A 97 -2.81 0.78 -16.08
CA THR A 97 -3.13 2.21 -15.97
C THR A 97 -1.95 2.95 -15.36
N TRP A 98 -1.46 3.95 -16.08
CA TRP A 98 -0.39 4.83 -15.61
C TRP A 98 -0.97 6.02 -14.87
N VAL A 99 -0.42 6.32 -13.70
CA VAL A 99 -0.76 7.51 -12.92
C VAL A 99 0.52 8.27 -12.60
N LYS A 100 0.46 9.61 -12.63
CA LYS A 100 1.62 10.44 -12.33
C LYS A 100 1.97 10.36 -10.84
N LEU A 101 3.27 10.26 -10.57
CA LEU A 101 3.79 10.44 -9.22
C LEU A 101 3.58 11.88 -8.76
N VAL A 102 3.33 12.07 -7.47
CA VAL A 102 3.29 13.39 -6.83
C VAL A 102 4.65 14.08 -6.97
N LYS A 103 5.73 13.34 -6.66
CA LYS A 103 7.13 13.76 -6.82
C LYS A 103 8.05 12.53 -6.81
N PRO A 104 9.17 12.53 -7.57
CA PRO A 104 10.14 11.43 -7.56
C PRO A 104 10.97 11.39 -6.26
N GLN A 105 10.34 10.96 -5.17
CA GLN A 105 10.96 10.68 -3.87
C GLN A 105 10.45 9.33 -3.36
N PHE A 106 9.13 9.22 -3.20
CA PHE A 106 8.42 7.97 -2.96
C PHE A 106 7.69 7.53 -4.22
N TRP A 107 7.25 6.27 -4.26
CA TRP A 107 6.22 5.80 -5.20
C TRP A 107 4.84 6.29 -4.74
N ALA A 108 4.69 7.61 -4.69
CA ALA A 108 3.56 8.31 -4.13
C ALA A 108 2.63 8.85 -5.22
N VAL A 109 1.33 8.63 -5.05
CA VAL A 109 0.28 9.03 -5.99
C VAL A 109 -0.80 9.83 -5.28
N ASN A 110 -1.52 10.65 -6.04
CA ASN A 110 -2.67 11.38 -5.51
C ASN A 110 -3.87 10.43 -5.37
N VAL A 111 -4.45 10.40 -4.17
CA VAL A 111 -5.73 9.74 -3.87
C VAL A 111 -6.81 10.84 -3.86
N GLN A 112 -7.75 10.75 -4.79
CA GLN A 112 -8.79 11.76 -5.02
C GLN A 112 -10.02 11.57 -4.14
N SER A 113 -10.38 10.31 -3.91
CA SER A 113 -11.52 9.93 -3.07
C SER A 113 -11.41 8.47 -2.65
N ILE A 114 -12.11 8.16 -1.56
CA ILE A 114 -12.41 6.80 -1.13
C ILE A 114 -13.93 6.73 -1.00
N GLU A 115 -14.55 5.88 -1.81
CA GLU A 115 -15.99 5.59 -1.74
C GLU A 115 -16.22 4.24 -1.07
N VAL A 116 -17.18 4.17 -0.16
CA VAL A 116 -17.57 2.97 0.56
C VAL A 116 -18.88 2.48 0.00
N GLU A 117 -18.87 1.30 -0.61
CA GLU A 117 -20.06 0.63 -1.10
C GLU A 117 -20.54 -0.37 -0.04
N LEU A 118 -21.63 -0.03 0.65
CA LEU A 118 -22.24 -0.92 1.64
C LEU A 118 -23.01 -2.05 0.95
N ARG A 119 -22.86 -3.28 1.46
CA ARG A 119 -23.64 -4.44 0.98
C ARG A 119 -25.00 -4.59 1.68
N HIS A 120 -25.14 -4.00 2.86
CA HIS A 120 -26.36 -4.06 3.68
C HIS A 120 -26.62 -2.71 4.36
N PRO A 121 -27.88 -2.38 4.70
CA PRO A 121 -28.19 -1.20 5.51
C PRO A 121 -27.42 -1.23 6.84
N THR A 122 -26.55 -0.25 7.07
CA THR A 122 -25.68 -0.19 8.24
C THR A 122 -25.96 1.08 9.04
N LEU A 123 -26.08 0.97 10.36
CA LEU A 123 -26.17 2.12 11.26
C LEU A 123 -24.77 2.65 11.54
N ILE A 124 -24.45 3.85 11.06
CA ILE A 124 -23.11 4.41 11.20
C ILE A 124 -23.14 5.57 12.18
N ASN A 125 -22.29 5.46 13.21
CA ASN A 125 -21.96 6.56 14.11
C ASN A 125 -20.59 7.13 13.73
N LEU A 126 -20.54 7.96 12.67
CA LEU A 126 -19.32 8.68 12.30
C LEU A 126 -19.01 9.72 13.39
N ALA A 127 -17.77 9.76 13.87
CA ALA A 127 -17.33 10.92 14.65
C ALA A 127 -17.05 12.06 13.66
N GLY A 128 -17.64 13.23 13.92
CA GLY A 128 -17.26 14.46 13.22
C GLY A 128 -15.78 14.79 13.43
N THR A 129 -15.24 15.65 12.59
CA THR A 129 -13.84 16.07 12.68
C THR A 129 -13.57 16.75 14.04
N ALA A 130 -12.31 16.77 14.49
CA ALA A 130 -11.94 17.28 15.82
C ALA A 130 -12.41 18.73 16.11
N THR A 131 -12.68 19.51 15.06
CA THR A 131 -13.20 20.89 15.12
C THR A 131 -14.71 20.96 15.41
N GLU A 132 -15.47 19.89 15.13
CA GLU A 132 -16.93 19.81 15.28
C GLU A 132 -17.35 19.10 16.58
N ALA A 133 -16.40 18.50 17.30
CA ALA A 133 -16.63 17.69 18.49
C ALA A 133 -17.16 18.47 19.71
N ARG A 134 -17.25 19.80 19.67
CA ARG A 134 -17.70 20.61 20.81
C ARG A 134 -19.20 20.94 20.85
N GLN A 135 -19.99 20.66 19.82
CA GLN A 135 -21.43 21.04 19.84
C GLN A 135 -22.44 20.07 19.21
N GLN A 136 -22.06 18.92 18.63
CA GLN A 136 -23.05 18.01 18.02
C GLN A 136 -23.36 16.77 18.87
N LYS A 137 -24.63 16.68 19.29
CA LYS A 137 -25.30 15.51 19.83
C LYS A 137 -25.08 14.34 18.85
N ARG A 138 -24.40 13.27 19.29
CA ARG A 138 -24.15 12.04 18.51
C ARG A 138 -25.43 11.58 17.82
N GLN A 139 -25.58 11.86 16.54
CA GLN A 139 -26.69 11.35 15.74
C GLN A 139 -26.19 10.19 14.88
N SER A 140 -26.75 9.01 15.13
CA SER A 140 -26.60 7.86 14.25
C SER A 140 -27.22 8.18 12.89
N ILE A 141 -26.42 8.18 11.83
CA ILE A 141 -26.92 8.31 10.47
C ILE A 141 -27.27 6.90 10.00
N ARG A 142 -28.56 6.65 9.78
CA ARG A 142 -29.00 5.45 9.06
C ARG A 142 -28.78 5.71 7.58
N VAL A 143 -27.77 5.06 6.99
CA VAL A 143 -27.58 5.08 5.54
C VAL A 143 -28.60 4.11 4.95
N PRO A 144 -29.65 4.60 4.27
CA PRO A 144 -30.69 3.73 3.75
C PRO A 144 -30.14 2.99 2.52
N GLU A 145 -30.17 1.66 2.57
CA GLU A 145 -29.99 0.69 1.46
C GLU A 145 -28.76 0.82 0.55
N SER A 146 -27.92 -0.23 0.47
CA SER A 146 -26.79 -0.41 -0.48
C SER A 146 -26.12 0.89 -0.97
N GLY A 147 -25.85 1.79 -0.01
CA GLY A 147 -25.53 3.18 -0.32
C GLY A 147 -24.03 3.36 -0.49
N LYS A 148 -23.64 4.12 -1.51
CA LYS A 148 -22.27 4.60 -1.67
C LYS A 148 -22.04 5.81 -0.77
N ILE A 149 -21.05 5.74 0.10
CA ILE A 149 -20.64 6.83 0.98
C ILE A 149 -19.29 7.35 0.51
N ASN A 150 -19.21 8.63 0.14
CA ASN A 150 -17.92 9.25 -0.14
C ASN A 150 -17.28 9.74 1.17
N LEU A 151 -16.09 9.25 1.49
CA LEU A 151 -15.34 9.68 2.68
C LEU A 151 -14.67 11.05 2.49
N ASN A 152 -14.78 11.67 1.31
CA ASN A 152 -14.19 12.97 0.94
C ASN A 152 -12.70 13.08 1.25
N VAL A 153 -11.99 11.97 1.07
CA VAL A 153 -10.55 11.88 1.31
C VAL A 153 -9.79 12.41 0.11
N LYS A 154 -9.04 13.49 0.30
CA LYS A 154 -8.02 13.95 -0.64
C LYS A 154 -6.66 13.83 0.04
N GLY A 155 -5.72 13.15 -0.59
CA GLY A 155 -4.41 12.93 0.03
C GLY A 155 -3.41 12.26 -0.89
N VAL A 156 -2.31 11.81 -0.28
CA VAL A 156 -1.23 11.10 -0.96
C VAL A 156 -1.17 9.68 -0.41
N GLY A 157 -1.19 8.70 -1.32
CA GLY A 157 -0.98 7.28 -1.01
C GLY A 157 0.40 6.84 -1.49
N LEU A 158 1.04 5.92 -0.75
CA LEU A 158 2.32 5.33 -1.11
C LEU A 158 2.09 3.87 -1.48
N PHE A 159 2.65 3.44 -2.60
CA PHE A 159 2.81 2.01 -2.89
C PHE A 159 4.11 1.53 -2.25
N ASP A 160 3.98 0.90 -1.08
CA ASP A 160 5.08 0.43 -0.26
C ASP A 160 5.00 -1.09 -0.08
N SER A 161 5.79 -1.84 -0.84
CA SER A 161 5.84 -3.31 -0.75
C SER A 161 6.45 -3.82 0.55
N GLY A 162 7.07 -2.96 1.36
CA GLY A 162 7.56 -3.29 2.69
C GLY A 162 6.50 -3.28 3.79
N THR A 163 5.28 -2.83 3.48
CA THR A 163 4.17 -2.73 4.43
C THR A 163 3.07 -3.74 4.10
N THR A 164 2.65 -4.54 5.08
CA THR A 164 1.63 -5.59 4.90
C THR A 164 0.19 -5.07 4.93
N THR A 165 -0.09 -4.06 5.76
CA THR A 165 -1.46 -3.56 6.02
C THR A 165 -1.72 -2.22 5.33
N ILE A 166 -2.98 -1.92 5.01
CA ILE A 166 -3.36 -0.58 4.55
C ILE A 166 -3.30 0.39 5.75
N LEU A 167 -2.31 1.29 5.75
CA LEU A 167 -2.18 2.34 6.75
C LEU A 167 -2.91 3.61 6.30
N CYS A 168 -3.61 4.26 7.22
CA CYS A 168 -4.29 5.54 6.97
C CYS A 168 -4.29 6.43 8.23
N PRO A 169 -4.60 7.74 8.10
CA PRO A 169 -4.71 8.63 9.26
C PRO A 169 -5.66 8.11 10.33
N SER A 170 -5.33 8.30 11.60
CA SER A 170 -6.05 7.71 12.74
C SER A 170 -7.56 8.01 12.78
N ALA A 171 -7.97 9.22 12.39
CA ALA A 171 -9.39 9.59 12.28
C ALA A 171 -10.13 8.77 11.22
N MET A 172 -9.48 8.49 10.10
CA MET A 172 -10.02 7.63 9.04
C MET A 172 -10.07 6.17 9.50
N ALA A 173 -8.98 5.66 10.09
CA ALA A 173 -8.93 4.32 10.65
C ALA A 173 -10.05 4.10 11.68
N THR A 174 -10.30 5.09 12.55
CA THR A 174 -11.40 5.04 13.54
C THR A 174 -12.77 4.91 12.87
N ASN A 175 -13.01 5.65 11.80
CA ASN A 175 -14.28 5.58 11.06
C ASN A 175 -14.42 4.26 10.30
N ILE A 176 -13.34 3.78 9.66
CA ILE A 176 -13.32 2.48 8.98
C ILE A 176 -13.57 1.35 9.97
N ASN A 177 -12.87 1.34 11.11
CA ASN A 177 -13.06 0.33 12.15
C ASN A 177 -14.52 0.25 12.60
N ARG A 178 -15.21 1.39 12.77
CA ARG A 178 -16.65 1.39 13.08
C ARG A 178 -17.50 0.86 11.94
N LEU A 179 -17.18 1.18 10.70
CA LEU A 179 -17.93 0.73 9.51
C LEU A 179 -17.88 -0.79 9.34
N ILE A 180 -16.71 -1.39 9.61
CA ILE A 180 -16.51 -2.84 9.47
C ILE A 180 -16.84 -3.62 10.75
N GLY A 181 -17.27 -2.94 11.81
CA GLY A 181 -17.60 -3.57 13.10
C GLY A 181 -16.38 -4.05 13.88
N ALA A 182 -15.21 -3.44 13.67
CA ALA A 182 -13.98 -3.85 14.34
C ALA A 182 -13.95 -3.47 15.82
N THR A 183 -13.41 -4.37 16.63
CA THR A 183 -13.15 -4.22 18.06
C THR A 183 -11.64 -4.16 18.34
N ASP A 184 -11.26 -4.01 19.60
CA ASP A 184 -9.86 -4.05 20.05
C ASP A 184 -8.94 -3.12 19.25
N ASN A 185 -9.38 -1.87 19.06
CA ASN A 185 -8.69 -0.84 18.29
C ASN A 185 -8.46 -1.18 16.81
N GLY A 186 -9.32 -2.01 16.22
CA GLY A 186 -9.24 -2.40 14.81
C GLY A 186 -8.54 -3.73 14.56
N LEU A 187 -8.18 -4.47 15.63
CA LEU A 187 -7.46 -5.73 15.52
C LEU A 187 -8.37 -6.93 15.25
N HIS A 188 -9.65 -6.86 15.63
CA HIS A 188 -10.58 -7.97 15.48
C HIS A 188 -11.87 -7.53 14.80
N VAL A 189 -12.43 -8.42 13.97
CA VAL A 189 -13.75 -8.33 13.35
C VAL A 189 -14.39 -9.72 13.39
N ASP A 190 -15.71 -9.79 13.27
CA ASP A 190 -16.40 -11.06 13.06
C ASP A 190 -16.01 -11.66 11.69
N CYS A 191 -15.78 -12.97 11.61
CA CYS A 191 -15.37 -13.61 10.35
C CYS A 191 -16.37 -13.38 9.20
N SER A 192 -17.66 -13.21 9.50
CA SER A 192 -18.67 -12.86 8.51
C SER A 192 -18.44 -11.50 7.86
N ALA A 193 -17.66 -10.60 8.47
CA ALA A 193 -17.29 -9.32 7.87
C ALA A 193 -16.51 -9.50 6.54
N SER A 194 -15.78 -10.61 6.37
CA SER A 194 -15.07 -10.96 5.12
C SER A 194 -16.01 -11.15 3.91
N THR A 195 -17.30 -11.37 4.14
CA THR A 195 -18.32 -11.53 3.10
C THR A 195 -19.37 -10.41 3.12
N THR A 196 -19.68 -9.88 4.31
CA THR A 196 -20.74 -8.90 4.54
C THR A 196 -20.25 -7.45 4.56
N GLY A 197 -18.95 -7.22 4.75
CA GLY A 197 -18.35 -5.90 4.84
C GLY A 197 -18.48 -5.07 3.55
N PRO A 198 -18.15 -3.77 3.61
CA PRO A 198 -18.20 -2.90 2.44
C PRO A 198 -17.07 -3.15 1.44
N THR A 199 -17.29 -2.79 0.18
CA THR A 199 -16.20 -2.62 -0.78
C THR A 199 -15.70 -1.17 -0.71
N PHE A 200 -14.39 -0.97 -0.58
CA PHE A 200 -13.77 0.35 -0.66
C PHE A 200 -13.26 0.61 -2.08
N HIS A 201 -13.65 1.73 -2.67
CA HIS A 201 -13.23 2.14 -4.01
C HIS A 201 -12.27 3.33 -3.90
N PHE A 202 -10.99 3.08 -4.14
CA PHE A 202 -9.95 4.10 -4.13
C PHE A 202 -9.83 4.73 -5.51
N THR A 203 -10.10 6.03 -5.62
CA THR A 203 -9.86 6.76 -6.87
C THR A 203 -8.47 7.38 -6.82
N ILE A 204 -7.58 6.94 -7.71
CA ILE A 204 -6.18 7.39 -7.79
C ILE A 204 -5.97 8.09 -9.13
N GLY A 205 -5.30 9.24 -9.10
CA GLY A 205 -4.97 10.03 -10.30
C GLY A 205 -4.66 11.47 -9.96
N ASP A 206 -4.11 12.23 -10.90
CA ASP A 206 -3.63 13.61 -10.67
C ASP A 206 -4.74 14.68 -10.61
N GLY A 207 -6.00 14.28 -10.77
CA GLY A 207 -7.17 15.17 -10.73
C GLY A 207 -7.48 15.82 -12.08
N SER A 208 -6.64 15.61 -13.09
CA SER A 208 -6.96 15.94 -14.48
C SER A 208 -7.84 14.85 -15.10
N SER A 209 -8.67 15.21 -16.08
CA SER A 209 -9.74 14.38 -16.63
C SER A 209 -9.29 13.14 -17.43
N GLY A 210 -7.98 12.87 -17.53
CA GLY A 210 -7.43 11.79 -18.37
C GLY A 210 -6.93 10.56 -17.62
N ASP A 211 -6.07 10.74 -16.62
CA ASP A 211 -5.30 9.64 -16.02
C ASP A 211 -5.80 9.31 -14.59
N ARG A 212 -6.87 8.52 -14.50
CA ARG A 212 -7.37 7.99 -13.22
C ARG A 212 -7.67 6.50 -13.29
N ILE A 213 -7.48 5.82 -12.15
CA ILE A 213 -7.95 4.46 -11.91
C ILE A 213 -8.85 4.43 -10.68
N VAL A 214 -9.87 3.56 -10.69
CA VAL A 214 -10.66 3.22 -9.51
C VAL A 214 -10.29 1.79 -9.12
N ILE A 215 -9.72 1.62 -7.92
CA ILE A 215 -9.30 0.32 -7.40
C ILE A 215 -10.33 -0.14 -6.36
N PRO A 216 -11.17 -1.14 -6.68
CA PRO A 216 -12.04 -1.75 -5.68
C PRO A 216 -11.22 -2.68 -4.77
N VAL A 217 -11.41 -2.53 -3.46
CA VAL A 217 -10.85 -3.40 -2.42
C VAL A 217 -12.03 -3.97 -1.65
N SER A 218 -12.33 -5.22 -1.93
CA SER A 218 -13.45 -5.95 -1.35
C SER A 218 -13.09 -6.57 0.02
N PRO A 219 -14.07 -6.95 0.85
CA PRO A 219 -13.82 -7.35 2.24
C PRO A 219 -12.79 -8.46 2.43
N HIS A 220 -12.79 -9.49 1.60
CA HIS A 220 -11.81 -10.58 1.67
C HIS A 220 -10.36 -10.14 1.38
N GLN A 221 -10.15 -8.94 0.82
CA GLN A 221 -8.82 -8.40 0.52
C GLN A 221 -8.25 -7.55 1.65
N TYR A 222 -9.07 -7.08 2.59
CA TYR A 222 -8.63 -6.25 3.72
C TYR A 222 -8.96 -6.84 5.11
N ILE A 223 -9.78 -7.89 5.17
CA ILE A 223 -10.01 -8.68 6.38
C ILE A 223 -9.11 -9.91 6.29
N LEU A 224 -8.15 -10.00 7.19
CA LEU A 224 -7.19 -11.09 7.25
C LEU A 224 -7.69 -12.16 8.21
N GLY A 225 -7.63 -13.42 7.79
CA GLY A 225 -7.86 -14.55 8.69
C GLY A 225 -6.74 -14.66 9.73
N ASP A 226 -7.07 -15.19 10.90
CA ASP A 226 -6.12 -15.43 12.00
C ASP A 226 -5.18 -16.64 11.74
N GLY A 227 -5.31 -17.28 10.57
CA GLY A 227 -4.56 -18.46 10.18
C GLY A 227 -5.11 -19.76 10.76
N ASN A 228 -6.22 -19.73 11.50
CA ASN A 228 -6.88 -20.93 12.01
C ASN A 228 -7.98 -21.39 11.03
N PRO A 229 -7.80 -22.53 10.34
CA PRO A 229 -8.78 -23.02 9.37
C PRO A 229 -10.13 -23.41 9.99
N SER A 230 -10.25 -23.51 11.32
CA SER A 230 -11.53 -23.77 11.99
C SER A 230 -12.40 -22.53 12.21
N HIS A 231 -11.89 -21.33 11.93
CA HIS A 231 -12.62 -20.06 12.05
C HIS A 231 -13.05 -19.47 10.70
N GLY A 232 -13.06 -20.31 9.65
CA GLY A 232 -13.51 -19.94 8.30
C GLY A 232 -15.01 -19.71 8.19
#